data_AF-A0A936I4N1-F1
#
_entry.id   AF-A0A936I4N1-F1
#
_cell.length_a   1.000
_cell.length_b   1.000
_cell.length_c   1.000
_cell.angle_alpha   90.00
_cell.angle_beta   90.00
_cell.angle_gamma   90.00
#
_symmetry.space_group_name_H-M   'P 1'
#
loop_
_entity.id
_entity.type
_entity.pdbx_description
1 polymer ?
#
loop_
_entity_poly.entity_id
_entity_poly.type
_entity_poly.pdbx_seq_one_letter_code
_entity_poly.pdbx_strand_id
1 'polypeptide(L)'
;MICVLPGQSSAQTYHPLPDSNAVWIVAYGDSDCALANVPNSIMYYSFIGDTLIAGQVYSEVWRERVVNGCNFIGSGYAGAIRNDTIAKQVMLVPPDSTNEQLLFDFSAEVGDTIHAYRGGSLIETQVVATIDSVLIQDPTADNGI
;
A
#
# COMPACT_ATOMS: atom_id res chain seq x y z
N MET A 1 -36.61 -10.47 -0.50
CA MET A 1 -36.79 -10.02 0.90
C MET A 1 -35.54 -10.43 1.65
N ILE A 2 -34.60 -9.51 1.85
CA ILE A 2 -33.35 -9.76 2.60
C ILE A 2 -33.53 -9.14 3.98
N CYS A 3 -33.43 -9.98 5.00
CA CYS A 3 -33.45 -9.61 6.40
C CYS A 3 -32.02 -9.18 6.78
N VAL A 4 -31.83 -7.92 7.16
CA VAL A 4 -30.56 -7.46 7.75
C VAL A 4 -30.75 -7.52 9.27
N LEU A 5 -30.02 -8.42 9.93
CA LEU A 5 -29.95 -8.43 11.39
C LEU A 5 -29.12 -7.22 11.85
N PRO A 6 -29.48 -6.56 12.98
CA PRO A 6 -28.69 -5.47 13.54
C PRO A 6 -27.45 -6.05 14.22
N GLY A 7 -26.45 -6.40 13.41
CA GLY A 7 -25.09 -6.69 13.85
C GLY A 7 -24.36 -5.37 14.02
N GLN A 8 -23.80 -5.14 15.20
CA GLN A 8 -23.01 -3.97 15.54
C GLN A 8 -22.02 -3.62 14.41
N SER A 9 -22.12 -2.40 13.90
CA SER A 9 -21.04 -1.77 13.14
C SER A 9 -19.89 -1.56 14.13
N SER A 10 -18.99 -2.54 14.20
CA SER A 10 -17.67 -2.28 14.74
C SER A 10 -16.93 -1.46 13.69
N ALA A 11 -16.37 -0.32 14.11
CA ALA A 11 -15.33 0.33 13.31
C ALA A 11 -14.29 -0.73 12.94
N GLN A 12 -13.91 -0.80 11.66
CA GLN A 12 -12.80 -1.67 11.27
C GLN A 12 -11.58 -1.31 12.12
N THR A 13 -11.02 -2.29 12.82
CA THR A 13 -9.75 -2.14 13.51
C THR A 13 -8.70 -1.75 12.47
N TYR A 14 -7.89 -0.73 12.76
CA TYR A 14 -6.78 -0.40 11.89
C TYR A 14 -5.78 -1.56 11.89
N HIS A 15 -5.44 -2.05 10.69
CA HIS A 15 -4.42 -3.08 10.50
C HIS A 15 -3.20 -2.43 9.83
N PRO A 16 -2.05 -2.33 10.53
CA PRO A 16 -0.82 -1.84 9.94
C PRO A 16 -0.40 -2.67 8.73
N LEU A 17 0.37 -2.07 7.81
CA LEU A 17 0.94 -2.83 6.70
C LEU A 17 1.85 -3.96 7.24
N PRO A 18 1.66 -5.22 6.79
CA PRO A 18 2.54 -6.31 7.19
C PRO A 18 3.98 -6.07 6.73
N ASP A 19 4.89 -6.08 7.70
CA ASP A 19 6.30 -5.70 7.55
C ASP A 19 7.29 -6.86 7.65
N SER A 20 6.87 -8.01 8.19
CA SER A 20 7.79 -9.06 8.65
C SER A 20 7.57 -10.43 8.00
N ASN A 21 6.44 -10.65 7.32
CA ASN A 21 6.10 -11.92 6.66
C ASN A 21 5.35 -11.75 5.33
N ALA A 22 5.46 -10.59 4.69
CA ALA A 22 4.76 -10.27 3.46
C ALA A 22 5.72 -9.83 2.36
N VAL A 23 5.34 -10.14 1.12
CA VAL A 23 5.94 -9.57 -0.09
C VAL A 23 4.83 -8.85 -0.83
N TRP A 24 5.05 -7.57 -1.15
CA TRP A 24 4.09 -6.76 -1.88
C TRP A 24 4.34 -6.90 -3.36
N ILE A 25 3.28 -7.20 -4.11
CA ILE A 25 3.36 -7.41 -5.56
C ILE A 25 2.63 -6.27 -6.24
N VAL A 26 3.33 -5.60 -7.15
CA VAL A 26 2.71 -4.59 -8.01
C VAL A 26 2.85 -5.03 -9.47
N ALA A 27 1.72 -5.23 -10.12
CA ALA A 27 1.65 -5.62 -11.53
C ALA A 27 1.11 -4.45 -12.37
N TYR A 28 1.81 -4.12 -13.45
CA TYR A 28 1.40 -3.08 -14.40
C TYR A 28 1.28 -3.67 -15.80
N GLY A 29 0.23 -3.29 -16.51
CA GLY A 29 0.13 -3.49 -17.96
C GLY A 29 0.99 -2.46 -18.67
N ASP A 30 2.01 -2.90 -19.40
CA ASP A 30 2.85 -2.01 -20.20
C ASP A 30 2.15 -1.79 -21.56
N SER A 31 1.47 -0.66 -21.73
CA SER A 31 0.87 -0.27 -23.03
C SER A 31 1.91 0.24 -24.03
N ASP A 32 3.11 0.60 -23.56
CA ASP A 32 4.10 1.36 -24.31
C ASP A 32 5.14 0.50 -25.03
N CYS A 33 5.07 -0.84 -24.90
CA CYS A 33 5.95 -1.73 -25.63
C CYS A 33 5.29 -2.06 -26.98
N ALA A 34 5.79 -1.43 -28.06
CA ALA A 34 5.36 -1.69 -29.45
C ALA A 34 5.60 -3.14 -29.93
N LEU A 35 6.20 -3.99 -29.09
CA LEU A 35 6.30 -5.42 -29.29
C LEU A 35 5.06 -6.08 -28.67
N ALA A 36 4.07 -6.37 -29.51
CA ALA A 36 2.95 -7.21 -29.13
C ALA A 36 3.46 -8.53 -28.52
N ASN A 37 2.89 -8.94 -27.37
CA ASN A 37 3.18 -10.17 -26.60
C ASN A 37 4.24 -10.09 -25.48
N VAL A 38 4.60 -8.91 -24.98
CA VAL A 38 5.35 -8.84 -23.73
C VAL A 38 4.41 -9.04 -22.54
N PRO A 39 4.67 -10.00 -21.62
CA PRO A 39 3.84 -10.18 -20.44
C PRO A 39 3.99 -9.02 -19.44
N ASN A 40 2.99 -8.83 -18.57
CA ASN A 40 2.94 -7.72 -17.63
C ASN A 40 4.21 -7.61 -16.77
N SER A 41 4.65 -6.37 -16.52
CA SER A 41 5.72 -6.09 -15.56
C SER A 41 5.20 -6.35 -14.15
N ILE A 42 5.91 -7.17 -13.40
CA ILE A 42 5.63 -7.47 -11.99
C ILE A 42 6.77 -6.87 -11.17
N MET A 43 6.51 -6.36 -9.99
CA MET A 43 7.54 -5.91 -9.06
C MET A 43 7.24 -6.49 -7.69
N TYR A 44 8.28 -6.98 -7.02
CA TYR A 44 8.21 -7.48 -5.66
C TYR A 44 8.88 -6.47 -4.74
N TYR A 45 8.23 -6.16 -3.62
CA TYR A 45 8.76 -5.31 -2.57
C TYR A 45 8.76 -6.07 -1.25
N SER A 46 9.88 -6.00 -0.55
CA SER A 46 10.08 -6.60 0.76
C SER A 46 10.66 -5.58 1.73
N PHE A 47 10.45 -5.80 3.03
CA PHE A 47 11.09 -5.01 4.07
C PHE A 47 12.38 -5.71 4.50
N ILE A 48 13.48 -4.96 4.56
CA ILE A 48 14.81 -5.52 4.85
C ILE A 48 15.33 -5.18 6.24
N GLY A 49 14.71 -4.20 6.91
CA GLY A 49 15.07 -3.76 8.25
C GLY A 49 14.57 -2.37 8.55
N ASP A 50 14.91 -1.86 9.73
CA ASP A 50 14.52 -0.53 10.16
C ASP A 50 15.63 0.49 9.94
N THR A 51 15.23 1.74 9.72
CA THR A 51 16.09 2.90 9.53
C THR A 51 15.55 4.11 10.26
N LEU A 52 16.44 5.05 10.60
CA LEU A 52 16.11 6.26 11.33
C LEU A 52 16.21 7.46 10.40
N ILE A 53 15.09 8.09 10.11
CA ILE A 53 15.02 9.30 9.28
C ILE A 53 14.35 10.40 10.09
N ALA A 54 15.01 11.55 10.23
CA ALA A 54 14.51 12.69 11.00
C ALA A 54 14.02 12.36 12.43
N GLY A 55 14.59 11.33 13.06
CA GLY A 55 14.25 10.89 14.42
C GLY A 55 13.06 9.92 14.52
N GLN A 56 12.46 9.53 13.39
CA GLN A 56 11.39 8.54 13.33
C GLN A 56 11.91 7.22 12.74
N VAL A 57 11.36 6.10 13.20
CA VAL A 57 11.72 4.75 12.74
C VAL A 57 10.84 4.37 11.54
N TYR A 58 11.48 3.94 10.46
CA TYR A 58 10.83 3.45 9.24
C TYR A 58 11.36 2.07 8.90
N SER A 59 10.56 1.28 8.20
CA SER A 59 11.01 0.03 7.60
C SER A 59 11.49 0.31 6.17
N GLU A 60 12.73 -0.07 5.86
CA GLU A 60 13.32 0.06 4.54
C GLU A 60 12.68 -0.90 3.55
N VAL A 61 12.25 -0.35 2.41
CA VAL A 61 11.63 -1.11 1.34
C VAL A 61 12.68 -1.42 0.28
N TRP A 62 12.85 -2.70 -0.01
CA TRP A 62 13.68 -3.18 -1.10
C TRP A 62 12.81 -3.67 -2.24
N ARG A 63 13.14 -3.22 -3.46
CA ARG A 63 12.50 -3.70 -4.68
C ARG A 63 13.38 -4.75 -5.35
N GLU A 64 12.79 -5.92 -5.58
CA GLU A 64 13.37 -6.92 -6.46
C GLU A 64 12.93 -6.70 -7.90
N ARG A 65 13.86 -6.91 -8.83
CA ARG A 65 13.61 -6.77 -10.26
C ARG A 65 12.82 -7.97 -10.76
N VAL A 66 11.73 -7.74 -11.49
CA VAL A 66 11.20 -8.73 -12.42
C VAL A 66 11.33 -8.18 -13.82
N VAL A 67 11.92 -8.98 -14.69
CA VAL A 67 12.02 -8.66 -16.10
C VAL A 67 10.67 -8.99 -16.72
N ASN A 68 9.98 -7.97 -17.26
CA ASN A 68 8.98 -8.22 -18.28
C ASN A 68 8.75 -7.01 -19.19
N GLY A 69 9.64 -6.85 -20.17
CA GLY A 69 9.44 -5.92 -21.28
C GLY A 69 10.54 -4.95 -21.59
N CYS A 70 10.12 -3.91 -22.33
CA CYS A 70 10.96 -2.84 -22.87
C CYS A 70 11.51 -1.88 -21.79
N ASN A 71 10.90 -1.84 -20.60
CA ASN A 71 11.26 -0.94 -19.51
C ASN A 71 12.11 -1.65 -18.45
N PHE A 72 13.26 -1.04 -18.12
CA PHE A 72 14.19 -1.56 -17.12
C PHE A 72 14.07 -0.74 -15.83
N ILE A 73 13.32 -1.25 -14.87
CA ILE A 73 13.37 -0.75 -13.49
C ILE A 73 14.39 -1.60 -12.72
N GLY A 74 15.43 -0.96 -12.18
CA GLY A 74 16.48 -1.64 -11.41
C GLY A 74 15.99 -2.15 -10.06
N SER A 75 16.60 -3.23 -9.57
CA SER A 75 16.49 -3.65 -8.17
C SER A 75 17.23 -2.68 -7.26
N GLY A 76 16.74 -2.47 -6.04
CA GLY A 76 17.40 -1.59 -5.09
C GLY A 76 16.47 -1.03 -4.03
N TYR A 77 17.03 -0.11 -3.26
CA TYR A 77 16.29 0.67 -2.28
C TYR A 77 15.14 1.44 -2.95
N ALA A 78 13.94 1.24 -2.44
CA ALA A 78 12.70 1.82 -2.97
C ALA A 78 12.12 2.92 -2.06
N GLY A 79 12.81 3.23 -0.96
CA GLY A 79 12.37 4.18 0.06
C GLY A 79 12.16 3.50 1.41
N ALA A 80 11.55 4.23 2.34
CA ALA A 80 11.23 3.72 3.66
C ALA A 80 9.78 4.05 4.03
N ILE A 81 9.08 3.13 4.69
CA ILE A 81 7.67 3.27 5.05
C ILE A 81 7.52 3.21 6.57
N ARG A 82 6.60 4.02 7.11
CA ARG A 82 6.22 3.98 8.52
C ARG A 82 4.71 3.90 8.66
N ASN A 83 4.26 3.02 9.55
CA ASN A 83 2.87 2.96 10.00
C ASN A 83 2.68 3.96 11.16
N ASP A 84 1.85 4.98 10.98
CA ASP A 84 1.36 5.83 12.06
C ASP A 84 0.05 5.26 12.60
N THR A 85 0.12 4.47 13.67
CA THR A 85 -1.04 3.76 14.22
C THR A 85 -2.03 4.68 14.94
N ILE A 86 -1.58 5.88 15.35
CA ILE A 86 -2.44 6.88 16.02
C ILE A 86 -3.24 7.63 14.96
N ALA A 87 -2.58 8.11 13.90
CA ALA A 87 -3.22 8.82 12.80
C ALA A 87 -3.92 7.86 11.80
N LYS A 88 -3.64 6.55 11.88
CA LYS A 88 -4.07 5.52 10.90
C LYS A 88 -3.57 5.83 9.49
N GLN A 89 -2.33 6.25 9.39
CA GLN A 89 -1.70 6.67 8.14
C GLN A 89 -0.47 5.83 7.85
N VAL A 90 -0.15 5.70 6.56
CA VAL A 90 1.10 5.12 6.09
C VAL A 90 1.89 6.22 5.42
N MET A 91 3.09 6.47 5.93
CA MET A 91 4.00 7.48 5.41
C MET A 91 5.12 6.81 4.60
N LEU A 92 5.52 7.43 3.50
CA LEU A 92 6.62 7.01 2.63
C LEU A 92 7.69 8.09 2.57
N VAL A 93 8.95 7.73 2.71
CA VAL A 93 10.10 8.55 2.33
C VAL A 93 10.67 7.99 1.02
N PRO A 94 10.60 8.73 -0.10
CA PRO A 94 11.19 8.31 -1.37
C PRO A 94 12.71 8.07 -1.27
N PRO A 95 13.30 7.23 -2.13
CA PRO A 95 14.70 6.83 -2.01
C PRO A 95 15.71 7.97 -2.19
N ASP A 96 15.30 9.05 -2.85
CA ASP A 96 16.08 10.26 -3.15
C ASP A 96 15.66 11.47 -2.31
N SER A 97 14.93 11.26 -1.21
CA SER A 97 14.41 12.31 -0.36
C SER A 97 14.60 12.02 1.13
N THR A 98 14.48 13.07 1.94
CA THR A 98 14.32 12.96 3.40
C THR A 98 12.93 13.44 3.85
N ASN A 99 12.07 13.83 2.90
CA ASN A 99 10.74 14.33 3.19
C ASN A 99 9.73 13.18 3.14
N GLU A 100 8.92 13.07 4.17
CA GLU A 100 7.78 12.16 4.18
C GLU A 100 6.69 12.61 3.21
N GLN A 101 6.00 11.62 2.65
CA GLN A 101 4.82 11.75 1.82
C GLN A 101 3.74 10.81 2.37
N LEU A 102 2.49 11.25 2.37
CA LEU A 102 1.36 10.40 2.71
C LEU A 102 1.16 9.37 1.59
N LEU A 103 1.25 8.07 1.94
CA LEU A 103 0.99 6.97 1.01
C LEU A 103 -0.45 6.47 1.13
N PHE A 104 -0.93 6.26 2.36
CA PHE A 104 -2.32 5.86 2.62
C PHE A 104 -2.87 6.55 3.87
N ASP A 105 -4.17 6.88 3.84
CA ASP A 105 -4.92 7.37 4.99
C ASP A 105 -6.15 6.48 5.22
N PHE A 106 -6.17 5.76 6.34
CA PHE A 106 -7.24 4.86 6.73
C PHE A 106 -8.18 5.48 7.77
N SER A 107 -8.03 6.78 8.05
CA SER A 107 -8.96 7.54 8.89
C SER A 107 -10.07 8.22 8.09
N ALA A 108 -9.97 8.22 6.75
CA ALA A 108 -10.90 8.92 5.88
C ALA A 108 -12.36 8.43 6.02
N GLU A 109 -13.27 9.39 6.11
CA GLU A 109 -14.72 9.19 6.18
C GLU A 109 -15.41 9.61 4.88
N VAL A 110 -16.68 9.20 4.71
CA VAL A 110 -17.49 9.64 3.54
C VAL A 110 -17.61 11.16 3.54
N GLY A 111 -17.24 11.79 2.43
CA GLY A 111 -17.18 13.24 2.27
C GLY A 111 -15.78 13.84 2.41
N ASP A 112 -14.80 13.07 2.92
CA ASP A 112 -13.42 13.52 2.98
C ASP A 112 -12.78 13.54 1.60
N THR A 113 -11.71 14.33 1.49
CA THR A 113 -10.94 14.50 0.25
C THR A 113 -9.64 13.72 0.32
N ILE A 114 -9.37 12.92 -0.70
CA ILE A 114 -8.13 12.15 -0.87
C ILE A 114 -7.32 12.74 -2.02
N HIS A 115 -6.01 12.84 -1.81
CA HIS A 115 -5.06 13.39 -2.77
C HIS A 115 -4.15 12.28 -3.30
N ALA A 116 -4.05 12.17 -4.63
CA ALA A 116 -3.08 11.29 -5.27
C ALA A 116 -1.84 12.09 -5.67
N TYR A 117 -0.66 11.55 -5.35
CA TYR A 117 0.62 12.17 -5.66
C TYR A 117 1.43 11.30 -6.61
N ARG A 118 2.18 11.94 -7.52
CA ARG A 118 3.19 11.31 -8.37
C ARG A 118 4.47 12.12 -8.30
N GLY A 119 5.55 11.52 -7.82
CA GLY A 119 6.84 12.22 -7.66
C GLY A 119 6.74 13.48 -6.80
N GLY A 120 5.93 13.43 -5.73
CA GLY A 120 5.67 14.57 -4.84
C GLY A 120 4.74 15.66 -5.41
N SER A 121 4.26 15.53 -6.65
CA SER A 121 3.29 16.46 -7.24
C SER A 121 1.87 15.93 -7.11
N LEU A 122 0.93 16.78 -6.69
CA LEU A 122 -0.50 16.47 -6.66
C LEU A 122 -1.00 16.26 -8.10
N ILE A 123 -1.52 15.07 -8.39
CA ILE A 123 -2.04 14.74 -9.72
C ILE A 123 -3.56 14.67 -9.77
N GLU A 124 -4.19 14.31 -8.65
CA GLU A 124 -5.64 14.13 -8.59
C GLU A 124 -6.15 14.36 -7.18
N THR A 125 -7.40 14.80 -7.10
CA THR A 125 -8.14 14.95 -5.86
C THR A 125 -9.50 14.31 -6.04
N GLN A 126 -9.83 13.39 -5.14
CA GLN A 126 -11.11 12.66 -5.14
C GLN A 126 -11.82 12.85 -3.81
N VAL A 127 -13.14 12.62 -3.79
CA VAL A 127 -13.95 12.63 -2.58
C VAL A 127 -14.39 11.22 -2.27
N VAL A 128 -14.29 10.80 -1.01
CA VAL A 128 -14.77 9.51 -0.55
C VAL A 128 -16.29 9.47 -0.67
N ALA A 129 -16.79 8.75 -1.67
CA ALA A 129 -18.23 8.63 -1.91
C ALA A 129 -18.88 7.56 -1.01
N THR A 130 -18.19 6.44 -0.80
CA THR A 130 -18.69 5.29 -0.04
C THR A 130 -17.54 4.54 0.63
N ILE A 131 -17.81 3.93 1.78
CA ILE A 131 -16.90 3.01 2.46
C ILE A 131 -17.54 1.62 2.45
N ASP A 132 -16.76 0.61 2.07
CA ASP A 132 -17.14 -0.80 2.12
C ASP A 132 -16.22 -1.57 3.09
N SER A 133 -16.60 -2.79 3.42
CA SER A 133 -15.88 -3.66 4.35
C SER A 133 -15.50 -4.97 3.67
N VAL A 134 -14.29 -5.44 3.95
CA VAL A 134 -13.82 -6.76 3.52
C VAL A 134 -13.62 -7.63 4.75
N LEU A 135 -14.15 -8.85 4.71
CA LEU A 135 -13.92 -9.86 5.75
C LEU A 135 -12.59 -10.55 5.47
N ILE A 136 -11.64 -10.42 6.41
CA ILE A 136 -10.40 -11.21 6.40
C ILE A 136 -10.66 -12.46 7.23
N GLN A 137 -10.59 -13.63 6.59
CA GLN A 137 -10.74 -14.90 7.28
C GLN A 137 -9.43 -15.28 7.96
N ASP A 138 -9.44 -15.43 9.28
CA ASP A 138 -8.29 -15.93 10.03
C ASP A 138 -8.19 -17.46 9.85
N PRO A 139 -7.13 -17.97 9.21
CA PRO A 139 -6.97 -19.41 9.00
C PRO A 139 -6.74 -20.21 10.29
N THR A 140 -6.53 -19.56 11.44
CA THR A 140 -6.33 -20.23 12.74
C THR A 140 -7.62 -20.39 13.56
N ALA A 141 -8.73 -19.83 13.10
CA ALA A 141 -10.01 -19.88 13.80
C ALA A 141 -10.82 -21.18 13.59
N ASP A 142 -10.38 -22.07 12.70
CA ASP A 142 -11.03 -23.37 12.51
C ASP A 142 -10.37 -24.46 13.37
N ASN A 143 -10.64 -24.38 14.68
CA ASN A 143 -10.48 -25.50 15.61
C ASN A 143 -11.83 -25.77 16.28
N GLY A 144 -12.78 -26.31 15.50
CA GLY A 144 -13.85 -27.15 16.03
C GLY A 144 -15.27 -26.78 15.63
N ILE A 145 -15.79 -27.49 14.63
CA ILE A 145 -17.04 -28.27 14.72
C ILE A 145 -16.85 -29.58 13.95
#